data_AF-A0A6P9ATW0-F1
#
_entry.id   AF-A0A6P9ATW0-F1
#
_cell.length_a   1.000
_cell.length_b   1.000
_cell.length_c   1.000
_cell.angle_alpha   90.00
_cell.angle_beta   90.00
_cell.angle_gamma   90.00
#
_symmetry.space_group_name_H-M   'P 1'
#
loop_
_entity.id
_entity.type
_entity.pdbx_description
1 polymer ?
#
loop_
_entity_poly.entity_id
_entity_poly.type
_entity_poly.pdbx_seq_one_letter_code
_entity_poly.pdbx_strand_id
1 'polypeptide(L)'
;MGERVNNFPPLPHFIPLKPCFYQDFDEEIPPLHRTTVKRLYYLWMLNSITLAVNLIGCLAWLIGGGGAVNFGLAILWLILFTPCSYVCWFRPIYKAFKTDSSFSFMAFFFTFMAQLVISIIQAIGIPGWGVW
;
A
#
# COMPACT_ATOMS: atom_id res chain seq x y z
N MET A 1 15.92 -17.38 22.77
CA MET A 1 15.60 -16.83 21.43
C MET A 1 14.57 -15.74 21.69
N GLY A 2 14.99 -14.47 21.73
CA GLY A 2 14.11 -13.37 22.16
C GLY A 2 12.93 -13.21 21.22
N GLU A 3 11.73 -13.13 21.77
CA GLU A 3 10.50 -12.98 21.01
C GLU A 3 10.55 -11.64 20.25
N ARG A 4 10.62 -11.70 18.92
CA ARG A 4 10.70 -10.50 18.06
C ARG A 4 9.35 -9.77 18.12
N VAL A 5 9.33 -8.60 18.75
CA VAL A 5 8.11 -7.81 19.00
C VAL A 5 7.61 -7.17 17.70
N ASN A 6 6.39 -7.48 17.27
CA ASN A 6 5.78 -6.88 16.09
C ASN A 6 5.80 -5.33 16.18
N ASN A 7 6.35 -4.68 15.16
CA ASN A 7 6.55 -3.22 15.12
C ASN A 7 5.74 -2.55 13.99
N PHE A 8 5.02 -3.33 13.19
CA PHE A 8 4.38 -2.86 11.95
C PHE A 8 2.94 -3.34 11.81
N PRO A 9 1.99 -2.49 11.38
CA PRO A 9 2.08 -1.03 11.27
C PRO A 9 2.11 -0.34 12.65
N PRO A 10 2.89 0.76 12.83
CA PRO A 10 2.89 1.56 14.05
C PRO A 10 1.59 2.36 14.11
N LEU A 11 0.56 1.76 14.70
CA LEU A 11 -0.74 2.38 14.82
C LEU A 11 -0.79 3.25 16.09
N PRO A 12 -1.40 4.44 16.04
CA PRO A 12 -1.73 5.20 17.23
C PRO A 12 -2.56 4.32 18.19
N HIS A 13 -2.34 4.44 19.50
CA HIS A 13 -2.98 3.62 20.53
C HIS A 13 -4.53 3.67 20.53
N PHE A 14 -5.11 4.62 19.79
CA PHE A 14 -6.56 4.77 19.58
C PHE A 14 -7.14 3.77 18.57
N ILE A 15 -6.33 3.17 17.69
CA ILE A 15 -6.82 2.20 16.70
C ILE A 15 -6.68 0.79 17.31
N PRO A 16 -7.76 -0.02 17.44
CA PRO A 16 -7.76 -1.35 18.05
C PRO A 16 -7.12 -2.43 17.15
N LEU A 17 -6.12 -2.06 16.37
CA LEU A 17 -5.34 -2.95 15.51
C LEU A 17 -3.96 -3.10 16.15
N LYS A 18 -3.66 -4.29 16.67
CA LYS A 18 -2.33 -4.61 17.18
C LYS A 18 -1.32 -4.65 16.02
N PRO A 19 -0.06 -4.24 16.22
CA PRO A 19 1.01 -4.45 15.24
C PRO A 19 1.05 -5.93 14.84
N CYS A 20 0.80 -6.21 13.56
CA CYS A 20 0.65 -7.57 13.04
C CYS A 20 1.99 -8.20 12.64
N PHE A 21 3.02 -7.39 12.36
CA PHE A 21 4.27 -7.86 11.78
C PHE A 21 5.51 -7.27 12.44
N TYR A 22 6.52 -8.11 12.68
CA TYR A 22 7.89 -7.68 12.87
C TYR A 22 8.45 -7.26 11.52
N GLN A 23 9.07 -6.08 11.46
CA GLN A 23 9.71 -5.60 10.26
C GLN A 23 10.97 -4.84 10.61
N ASP A 24 12.11 -5.42 10.27
CA ASP A 24 13.43 -4.83 10.46
C ASP A 24 14.26 -4.99 9.18
N PHE A 25 14.39 -3.88 8.45
CA PHE A 25 15.18 -3.84 7.22
C PHE A 25 16.68 -4.00 7.47
N ASP A 26 17.14 -3.70 8.68
CA ASP A 26 18.55 -3.71 9.03
C ASP A 26 19.01 -5.11 9.48
N GLU A 27 18.14 -5.90 10.11
CA GLU A 27 18.45 -7.28 10.49
C GLU A 27 18.14 -8.31 9.39
N GLU A 28 17.09 -8.10 8.58
CA GLU A 28 16.58 -9.14 7.67
C GLU A 28 17.01 -9.02 6.19
N ILE A 29 17.46 -7.84 5.75
CA ILE A 29 17.85 -7.60 4.35
C ILE A 29 19.37 -7.37 4.25
N PRO A 30 20.07 -8.06 3.31
CA PRO A 30 21.48 -7.82 3.05
C PRO A 30 21.78 -6.34 2.73
N PRO A 31 22.92 -5.79 3.17
CA PRO A 31 23.23 -4.35 3.03
C PRO A 31 23.23 -3.87 1.57
N LEU A 32 23.56 -4.75 0.62
CA LEU A 32 23.53 -4.45 -0.81
C LEU A 32 22.12 -4.12 -1.34
N HIS A 33 21.08 -4.78 -0.82
CA HIS A 33 19.70 -4.66 -1.30
C HIS A 33 18.83 -3.73 -0.44
N ARG A 34 19.31 -3.34 0.74
CA ARG A 34 18.56 -2.58 1.74
C ARG A 34 18.02 -1.25 1.20
N THR A 35 18.81 -0.50 0.42
CA THR A 35 18.38 0.77 -0.18
C THR A 35 17.21 0.59 -1.14
N THR A 36 17.22 -0.48 -1.94
CA THR A 36 16.15 -0.79 -2.89
C THR A 36 14.86 -1.16 -2.16
N VAL A 37 14.93 -2.01 -1.13
CA VAL A 37 13.77 -2.38 -0.31
C VAL A 37 13.17 -1.18 0.41
N LYS A 38 14.01 -0.28 0.96
CA LYS A 38 13.54 0.97 1.59
C LYS A 38 12.85 1.90 0.58
N ARG A 39 13.37 2.03 -0.64
CA ARG A 39 12.70 2.80 -1.71
C ARG A 39 11.34 2.22 -2.09
N LEU A 40 11.24 0.90 -2.21
CA LEU A 40 9.98 0.20 -2.50
C LEU A 40 8.98 0.37 -1.36
N TYR A 41 9.44 0.34 -0.11
CA TYR A 41 8.61 0.67 1.05
C TYR A 41 8.04 2.09 0.98
N TYR A 42 8.86 3.09 0.63
CA TYR A 42 8.37 4.46 0.45
C TYR A 42 7.38 4.59 -0.71
N LEU A 43 7.58 3.84 -1.80
CA LEU A 43 6.62 3.80 -2.91
C LEU A 43 5.26 3.21 -2.47
N TRP A 44 5.26 2.19 -1.61
CA TRP A 44 4.03 1.62 -1.06
C TRP A 44 3.29 2.67 -0.23
N MET A 45 4.03 3.34 0.66
CA MET A 45 3.49 4.38 1.53
C MET A 45 2.93 5.55 0.71
N LEU A 46 3.65 5.97 -0.33
CA LEU A 46 3.19 6.99 -1.27
C LEU A 46 1.87 6.58 -1.93
N ASN A 47 1.75 5.33 -2.39
CA ASN A 47 0.51 4.83 -2.97
C ASN A 47 -0.67 4.89 -1.98
N SER A 48 -0.45 4.48 -0.72
CA SER A 48 -1.47 4.58 0.34
C SER A 48 -1.85 6.05 0.64
N ILE A 49 -0.87 6.96 0.68
CA ILE A 49 -1.11 8.39 0.87
C ILE A 49 -1.92 8.95 -0.31
N THR A 50 -1.62 8.59 -1.55
CA THR A 50 -2.37 9.03 -2.72
C THR A 50 -3.84 8.59 -2.66
N LEU A 51 -4.12 7.34 -2.24
CA LEU A 51 -5.48 6.86 -2.02
C LEU A 51 -6.20 7.64 -0.90
N ALA A 52 -5.48 8.00 0.17
CA ALA A 52 -6.03 8.82 1.26
C ALA A 52 -6.35 10.26 0.80
N VAL A 53 -5.47 10.86 -0.01
CA VAL A 53 -5.72 12.17 -0.61
C VAL A 53 -6.91 12.11 -1.57
N ASN A 54 -7.05 11.04 -2.35
CA ASN A 54 -8.22 10.82 -3.21
C ASN A 54 -9.52 10.76 -2.38
N LEU A 55 -9.50 10.06 -1.24
CA LEU A 55 -10.65 10.04 -0.32
C LEU A 55 -11.01 11.44 0.21
N ILE A 56 -10.01 12.24 0.59
CA ILE A 56 -10.23 13.62 1.04
C ILE A 56 -10.78 14.49 -0.10
N GLY A 57 -10.29 14.30 -1.32
CA GLY A 57 -10.81 14.97 -2.52
C GLY A 57 -12.29 14.66 -2.77
N CYS A 58 -12.66 13.37 -2.77
CA CYS A 58 -14.05 12.96 -2.92
C CYS A 58 -14.94 13.42 -1.75
N LEU A 59 -14.39 13.53 -0.53
CA LEU A 59 -15.10 14.11 0.62
C LEU A 59 -15.37 15.60 0.42
N ALA A 60 -14.38 16.35 -0.05
CA ALA A 60 -14.54 17.78 -0.37
C ALA A 60 -15.58 17.98 -1.49
N TRP A 61 -15.57 17.13 -2.52
CA TRP A 61 -16.57 17.12 -3.58
C TRP A 61 -17.99 16.85 -3.05
N LEU A 62 -18.13 15.87 -2.16
CA LEU A 62 -19.41 15.55 -1.50
C LEU A 62 -19.95 16.73 -0.68
N ILE A 63 -19.09 17.39 0.10
CA ILE A 63 -19.47 18.57 0.90
C ILE A 63 -19.86 19.74 -0.02
N GLY A 64 -19.24 19.85 -1.19
CA GLY A 64 -19.58 20.84 -2.22
C GLY A 64 -20.88 20.58 -3.00
N GLY A 65 -21.66 19.55 -2.64
CA GLY A 65 -22.91 19.18 -3.32
C GLY A 65 -22.74 18.11 -4.42
N GLY A 66 -21.55 17.51 -4.51
CA GLY A 66 -21.27 16.39 -5.41
C GLY A 66 -21.89 15.06 -4.96
N GLY A 67 -21.93 14.08 -5.86
CA GLY A 67 -22.51 12.77 -5.58
C GLY A 67 -21.70 11.92 -4.58
N ALA A 68 -22.39 11.30 -3.60
CA ALA A 68 -21.78 10.43 -2.58
C ALA A 68 -21.17 9.13 -3.14
N VAL A 69 -21.47 8.78 -4.38
CA VAL A 69 -20.95 7.57 -5.05
C VAL A 69 -19.42 7.61 -5.14
N ASN A 70 -18.84 8.77 -5.48
CA ASN A 70 -17.38 8.91 -5.58
C ASN A 70 -16.70 8.71 -4.23
N PHE A 71 -17.30 9.24 -3.16
CA PHE A 71 -16.81 9.08 -1.79
C PHE A 71 -16.87 7.62 -1.32
N GLY A 72 -18.00 6.93 -1.54
CA GLY A 72 -18.16 5.52 -1.17
C GLY A 72 -17.15 4.62 -1.90
N LEU A 73 -16.94 4.84 -3.19
CA LEU A 73 -15.94 4.12 -3.98
C LEU A 73 -14.51 4.45 -3.53
N ALA A 74 -14.21 5.71 -3.20
CA ALA A 74 -12.88 6.10 -2.69
C ALA A 74 -12.53 5.41 -1.36
N ILE A 75 -13.50 5.24 -0.45
CA ILE A 75 -13.31 4.43 0.78
C ILE A 75 -13.03 2.97 0.43
N LEU A 76 -13.83 2.40 -0.46
CA LEU A 76 -13.67 1.01 -0.88
C LEU A 76 -12.29 0.77 -1.50
N TRP A 77 -11.83 1.68 -2.37
CA TRP A 77 -10.49 1.63 -2.95
C TRP A 77 -9.39 1.74 -1.90
N LEU A 78 -9.52 2.65 -0.95
CA LEU A 78 -8.54 2.80 0.13
C LEU A 78 -8.45 1.53 0.98
N ILE A 79 -9.58 0.95 1.38
CA ILE A 79 -9.61 -0.24 2.24
C ILE A 79 -9.21 -1.51 1.49
N LEU A 80 -9.49 -1.61 0.19
CA LEU A 80 -9.16 -2.80 -0.59
C LEU A 80 -7.72 -2.75 -1.11
N PHE A 81 -7.30 -1.65 -1.73
CA PHE A 81 -5.97 -1.57 -2.35
C PHE A 81 -4.83 -1.40 -1.35
N THR A 82 -5.06 -0.76 -0.20
CA THR A 82 -3.98 -0.59 0.80
C THR A 82 -3.48 -1.92 1.38
N PRO A 83 -4.33 -2.80 1.94
CA PRO A 83 -3.89 -4.11 2.44
C PRO A 83 -3.60 -5.09 1.30
N CYS A 84 -4.36 -5.04 0.18
CA CYS A 84 -4.11 -5.92 -0.96
C CYS A 84 -2.72 -5.64 -1.56
N SER A 85 -2.38 -4.37 -1.81
CA SER A 85 -1.05 -4.01 -2.28
C SER A 85 -0.01 -4.55 -1.31
N TYR A 86 -0.09 -4.25 -0.01
CA TYR A 86 0.87 -4.73 1.00
C TYR A 86 1.12 -6.26 0.92
N VAL A 87 0.04 -7.06 0.86
CA VAL A 87 0.14 -8.52 0.82
C VAL A 87 0.65 -9.04 -0.52
N CYS A 88 0.21 -8.44 -1.64
CA CYS A 88 0.49 -8.92 -2.99
C CYS A 88 1.77 -8.33 -3.61
N TRP A 89 2.30 -7.25 -3.06
CA TRP A 89 3.43 -6.51 -3.63
C TRP A 89 4.58 -6.39 -2.63
N PHE A 90 4.31 -5.91 -1.42
CA PHE A 90 5.35 -5.55 -0.44
C PHE A 90 5.90 -6.80 0.23
N ARG A 91 5.01 -7.73 0.59
CA ARG A 91 5.41 -8.99 1.23
C ARG A 91 6.21 -9.91 0.31
N PRO A 92 5.82 -10.12 -0.98
CA PRO A 92 6.61 -10.91 -1.91
C PRO A 92 7.95 -10.27 -2.20
N ILE A 93 8.03 -8.95 -2.36
CA ILE A 93 9.31 -8.29 -2.64
C ILE A 93 10.24 -8.32 -1.43
N TYR A 94 9.71 -8.16 -0.21
CA TYR A 94 10.48 -8.35 1.02
C TYR A 94 11.05 -9.76 1.11
N LYS A 95 10.22 -10.77 0.81
CA LYS A 95 10.66 -12.17 0.74
C LYS A 95 11.69 -12.40 -0.36
N ALA A 96 11.47 -11.81 -1.54
CA ALA A 96 12.35 -11.92 -2.70
C ALA A 96 13.77 -11.46 -2.35
N PHE A 97 13.90 -10.29 -1.73
CA PHE A 97 15.20 -9.74 -1.33
C PHE A 97 15.83 -10.45 -0.12
N LYS A 98 15.03 -11.09 0.73
CA LYS A 98 15.53 -11.89 1.86
C LYS A 98 16.07 -13.26 1.43
N THR A 99 15.38 -13.94 0.51
CA THR A 99 15.72 -15.33 0.12
C THR A 99 16.25 -15.44 -1.32
N ASP A 100 16.53 -14.31 -1.97
CA ASP A 100 16.91 -14.21 -3.38
C ASP A 100 16.01 -15.04 -4.33
N SER A 101 14.70 -14.94 -4.12
CA SER A 101 13.71 -15.80 -4.81
C SER A 101 13.17 -15.14 -6.07
N SER A 102 13.55 -15.64 -7.24
CA SER A 102 13.07 -15.16 -8.55
C SER A 102 11.56 -15.28 -8.73
N PHE A 103 10.92 -16.31 -8.15
CA PHE A 103 9.46 -16.45 -8.19
C PHE A 103 8.75 -15.31 -7.45
N SER A 104 9.33 -14.87 -6.32
CA SER A 104 8.80 -13.76 -5.54
C SER A 104 8.99 -12.41 -6.25
N PHE A 105 10.10 -12.25 -7.01
CA PHE A 105 10.29 -11.12 -7.92
C PHE A 105 9.26 -11.11 -9.05
N MET A 106 8.98 -12.26 -9.67
CA MET A 106 7.97 -12.34 -10.74
C MET A 106 6.57 -11.96 -10.25
N ALA A 107 6.18 -12.44 -9.07
CA ALA A 107 4.91 -12.08 -8.43
C ALA A 107 4.81 -10.56 -8.18
N PHE A 108 5.89 -9.93 -7.71
CA PHE A 108 5.97 -8.48 -7.54
C PHE A 108 5.74 -7.71 -8.84
N PHE A 109 6.42 -8.07 -9.93
CA PHE A 109 6.26 -7.35 -11.20
C PHE A 109 4.83 -7.46 -11.75
N PHE A 110 4.22 -8.62 -11.64
CA PHE A 110 2.85 -8.83 -12.10
C PHE A 110 1.84 -7.98 -11.31
N THR A 111 1.91 -8.02 -9.98
CA THR A 111 1.00 -7.26 -9.12
C THR A 111 1.26 -5.76 -9.20
N PHE A 112 2.52 -5.35 -9.31
CA PHE A 112 2.90 -3.95 -9.51
C PHE A 112 2.40 -3.40 -10.85
N MET A 113 2.51 -4.17 -11.94
CA MET A 113 1.97 -3.75 -13.24
C MET A 113 0.46 -3.59 -13.19
N ALA A 114 -0.27 -4.54 -12.60
CA ALA A 114 -1.72 -4.42 -12.43
C ALA A 114 -2.09 -3.17 -11.61
N GLN A 115 -1.40 -2.94 -10.49
CA GLN A 115 -1.59 -1.75 -9.65
C GLN A 115 -1.30 -0.46 -10.42
N LEU A 116 -0.26 -0.44 -11.26
CA LEU A 116 0.13 0.70 -12.07
C LEU A 116 -0.94 1.02 -13.12
N VAL A 117 -1.47 0.00 -13.81
CA VAL A 117 -2.58 0.17 -14.77
C VAL A 117 -3.81 0.75 -14.07
N ILE A 118 -4.19 0.21 -12.92
CA ILE A 118 -5.31 0.73 -12.12
C ILE A 118 -5.05 2.19 -11.72
N SER A 119 -3.83 2.50 -11.27
CA SER A 119 -3.47 3.87 -10.87
C SER A 119 -3.52 4.85 -12.04
N ILE A 120 -3.16 4.41 -13.26
CA ILE A 120 -3.32 5.22 -14.48
C ILE A 120 -4.81 5.45 -14.79
N ILE A 121 -5.63 4.40 -14.74
CA ILE A 121 -7.09 4.53 -14.95
C ILE A 121 -7.70 5.50 -13.94
N GLN A 122 -7.27 5.41 -12.68
CA GLN A 122 -7.67 6.34 -11.62
C GLN A 122 -7.21 7.77 -11.92
N ALA A 123 -5.97 7.96 -12.39
CA ALA A 123 -5.45 9.28 -12.76
C ALA A 123 -6.20 9.95 -13.91
N ILE A 124 -6.82 9.17 -14.82
CA ILE A 124 -7.66 9.70 -15.91
C ILE A 124 -8.94 10.37 -15.36
N GLY A 125 -9.41 9.96 -14.17
CA GLY A 125 -10.56 10.59 -13.51
C GLY A 125 -11.89 10.30 -14.20
N ILE A 126 -12.12 9.04 -14.60
CA ILE A 126 -13.39 8.64 -15.23
C ILE A 126 -14.55 8.89 -14.23
N PRO A 127 -15.60 9.64 -14.61
CA PRO A 127 -16.73 9.90 -13.71
C PRO A 127 -17.37 8.61 -13.21
N GLY A 128 -17.64 8.53 -11.90
CA GLY A 128 -18.27 7.36 -11.27
C GLY A 128 -17.32 6.20 -10.94
N TRP A 129 -16.01 6.36 -11.11
CA TRP A 129 -15.00 5.36 -10.71
C TRP A 129 -14.43 5.56 -9.29
N GLY A 130 -14.96 6.50 -8.51
CA GLY A 130 -14.41 6.81 -7.18
C GLY A 130 -13.09 7.56 -7.23
N VAL A 131 -12.90 8.34 -8.29
CA VAL A 131 -11.76 9.22 -8.50
C VAL A 131 -12.30 10.59 -8.88
N TRP A 132 -11.88 11.59 -8.10
CA TRP A 132 -12.40 12.96 -8.05
C TRP A 132 -13.87 13.05 -7.65
#